data_AF-A0A257NH81-F1
#
_entry.id   AF-A0A257NH81-F1
#
_cell.length_a   1.000
_cell.length_b   1.000
_cell.length_c   1.000
_cell.angle_alpha   90.00
_cell.angle_beta   90.00
_cell.angle_gamma   90.00
#
_symmetry.space_group_name_H-M   'P 1'
#
loop_
_entity.id
_entity.type
_entity.pdbx_description
1 polymer ?
#
loop_
_entity_poly.entity_id
_entity_poly.type
_entity_poly.pdbx_seq_one_letter_code
_entity_poly.pdbx_strand_id
1 'polypeptide(L)'
;EYLPARLPHCETVFAMTIHKSQGSEFEEVLIVLPEAINPVLTKESLYTAITRAKKTVKLVVDEAVFAGTVRQKVKRVTGLVDKFQSEC
;
A
#
# COMPACT_ATOMS: atom_id res chain seq x y z
N GLU A 1 -8.19 -28.35 -17.20
CA GLU A 1 -6.73 -28.11 -17.19
C GLU A 1 -6.39 -27.13 -18.31
N TYR A 2 -5.68 -26.04 -18.03
CA TYR A 2 -5.35 -25.01 -19.02
C TYR A 2 -3.90 -25.22 -19.50
N LEU A 3 -3.68 -25.16 -20.82
CA LEU A 3 -2.32 -25.13 -21.37
C LEU A 3 -1.61 -23.84 -20.94
N PRO A 4 -0.35 -23.90 -20.46
CA PRO A 4 0.40 -22.70 -20.08
C PRO A 4 0.44 -21.63 -21.18
N ALA A 5 0.49 -22.05 -22.45
CA ALA A 5 0.46 -21.16 -23.61
C ALA A 5 -0.83 -20.33 -23.78
N ARG A 6 -1.90 -20.65 -23.03
CA ARG A 6 -3.17 -19.91 -23.03
C ARG A 6 -3.30 -18.94 -21.86
N LEU A 7 -2.33 -18.90 -20.96
CA LEU A 7 -2.33 -17.90 -19.90
C LEU A 7 -2.09 -16.53 -20.53
N PRO A 8 -2.91 -15.52 -20.22
CA PRO A 8 -2.56 -14.14 -20.52
C PRO A 8 -1.27 -13.78 -19.77
N HIS A 9 -0.65 -12.64 -20.13
CA HIS A 9 0.59 -12.21 -19.48
C HIS A 9 0.46 -12.29 -17.97
N CYS A 10 1.31 -13.12 -17.37
CA CYS A 10 1.44 -13.27 -15.93
C CYS A 10 2.85 -12.87 -15.50
N GLU A 11 2.99 -12.50 -14.23
CA GLU A 11 4.27 -12.20 -13.59
C GLU A 11 4.44 -13.16 -12.41
N THR A 12 5.68 -13.46 -12.05
CA THR A 12 5.96 -14.16 -10.79
C THR A 12 5.74 -13.22 -9.61
N VAL A 13 4.99 -13.67 -8.59
CA VAL A 13 4.60 -12.82 -7.45
C VAL A 13 4.98 -13.47 -6.12
N PHE A 14 6.28 -13.49 -5.80
CA PHE A 14 6.74 -13.83 -4.45
C PHE A 14 6.53 -12.68 -3.45
N ALA A 15 6.66 -11.45 -3.95
CA ALA A 15 6.35 -10.21 -3.26
C ALA A 15 5.60 -9.30 -4.23
N MET A 16 4.75 -8.44 -3.69
CA MET A 16 4.01 -7.46 -4.47
C MET A 16 4.06 -6.10 -3.79
N THR A 17 3.84 -5.04 -4.57
CA THR A 17 3.69 -3.71 -4.01
C THR A 17 2.36 -3.62 -3.25
N ILE A 18 2.31 -2.74 -2.24
CA ILE A 18 1.06 -2.44 -1.52
C ILE A 18 -0.05 -2.05 -2.50
N HIS A 19 0.29 -1.30 -3.55
CA HIS A 19 -0.65 -0.93 -4.61
C HIS A 19 -1.22 -2.15 -5.38
N LYS A 20 -0.38 -3.10 -5.79
CA LYS A 20 -0.85 -4.32 -6.48
C LYS A 20 -1.70 -5.23 -5.58
N SER A 21 -1.58 -5.11 -4.26
CA SER A 21 -2.38 -5.90 -3.30
C SER A 21 -3.79 -5.37 -3.03
N GLN A 22 -4.16 -4.21 -3.59
CA GLN A 22 -5.47 -3.59 -3.33
C GLN A 22 -6.63 -4.52 -3.75
N GLY A 23 -7.61 -4.66 -2.86
CA GLY A 23 -8.75 -5.56 -3.05
C GLY A 23 -8.49 -7.04 -2.75
N SER A 24 -7.23 -7.42 -2.45
CA SER A 24 -6.87 -8.77 -2.00
C SER A 24 -6.71 -8.84 -0.48
N GLU A 25 -6.87 -10.01 0.11
CA GLU A 25 -6.61 -10.25 1.55
C GLU A 25 -5.94 -11.60 1.76
N PHE A 26 -5.11 -11.69 2.80
CA PHE A 26 -4.30 -12.86 3.12
C PHE A 26 -4.41 -13.17 4.63
N GLU A 27 -4.27 -14.44 5.02
CA GLU A 27 -4.30 -14.83 6.44
C GLU A 27 -3.18 -14.13 7.23
N GLU A 28 -1.96 -14.15 6.69
CA GLU A 28 -0.79 -13.46 7.24
C GLU A 28 -0.15 -12.57 6.17
N VAL A 29 0.36 -11.40 6.59
CA VAL A 29 1.12 -10.49 5.71
C VAL A 29 2.43 -10.11 6.38
N LEU A 30 3.53 -10.25 5.63
CA LEU A 30 4.82 -9.65 5.94
C LEU A 30 4.95 -8.33 5.14
N ILE A 31 5.05 -7.22 5.85
CA ILE A 31 5.27 -5.89 5.28
C ILE A 31 6.74 -5.55 5.45
N VAL A 32 7.41 -5.20 4.36
CA VAL A 32 8.79 -4.73 4.37
C VAL A 32 8.81 -3.30 3.86
N LEU A 33 9.30 -2.38 4.71
CA LEU A 33 9.46 -0.98 4.34
C LEU A 33 10.93 -0.69 4.00
N PRO A 34 11.22 0.22 3.06
CA PRO A 34 12.59 0.63 2.74
C PRO A 34 13.22 1.38 3.91
N GLU A 35 14.55 1.35 3.99
CA GLU A 35 15.34 1.95 5.08
C GLU A 35 15.29 3.49 5.12
N ALA A 36 14.87 4.13 4.03
CA ALA A 36 14.78 5.58 3.92
C ALA A 36 13.35 6.06 3.67
N ILE A 37 12.95 7.10 4.41
CA ILE A 37 11.68 7.80 4.19
C ILE A 37 11.68 8.39 2.77
N ASN A 38 10.57 8.19 2.07
CA ASN A 38 10.35 8.73 0.73
C ASN A 38 8.87 9.11 0.54
N PRO A 39 8.51 9.81 -0.56
CA PRO A 39 7.13 10.26 -0.78
C PRO A 39 6.08 9.14 -0.86
N VAL A 40 6.47 7.92 -1.21
CA VAL A 40 5.57 6.75 -1.29
C VAL A 40 5.21 6.21 0.10
N LEU A 41 6.08 6.42 1.10
CA LEU A 41 5.84 6.03 2.48
C LEU A 41 4.90 7.00 3.18
N THR A 42 3.60 6.71 3.09
CA THR A 42 2.55 7.44 3.78
C THR A 42 1.80 6.53 4.75
N LYS A 43 1.13 7.14 5.73
CA LYS A 43 0.21 6.47 6.64
C LYS A 43 -0.87 5.71 5.88
N GLU A 44 -1.40 6.27 4.81
CA GLU A 44 -2.43 5.62 3.99
C GLU A 44 -1.88 4.35 3.31
N SER A 45 -0.65 4.40 2.78
CA SER A 45 0.01 3.23 2.20
C SER A 45 0.22 2.13 3.25
N LEU A 46 0.77 2.47 4.41
CA LEU A 46 0.97 1.53 5.51
C LEU A 46 -0.36 0.97 6.04
N TYR A 47 -1.39 1.80 6.16
CA TYR A 47 -2.74 1.37 6.54
C TYR A 47 -3.31 0.37 5.54
N THR A 48 -3.18 0.63 4.23
CA THR A 48 -3.60 -0.33 3.20
C THR A 48 -2.86 -1.65 3.36
N ALA A 49 -1.55 -1.63 3.58
CA ALA A 49 -0.75 -2.84 3.77
C ALA A 49 -1.21 -3.66 5.00
N ILE A 50 -1.44 -2.98 6.13
CA ILE A 50 -1.93 -3.61 7.37
C ILE A 50 -3.29 -4.26 7.14
N THR A 51 -4.22 -3.57 6.49
CA THR A 51 -5.57 -4.11 6.20
C THR A 51 -5.59 -5.22 5.16
N ARG A 52 -4.45 -5.60 4.55
CA ARG A 52 -4.39 -6.81 3.71
C ARG A 52 -4.32 -8.09 4.54
N ALA A 53 -3.96 -8.01 5.82
CA ALA A 53 -3.91 -9.16 6.72
C ALA A 53 -5.26 -9.39 7.41
N LYS A 54 -5.72 -10.65 7.42
CA LYS A 54 -6.91 -11.07 8.15
C LYS A 54 -6.62 -11.39 9.61
N LYS A 55 -5.44 -11.97 9.91
CA LYS A 55 -5.07 -12.42 11.26
C LYS A 55 -3.76 -11.86 11.77
N THR A 56 -2.71 -11.87 10.96
CA THR A 56 -1.37 -11.55 11.44
C THR A 56 -0.63 -10.60 10.51
N VAL A 57 -0.06 -9.55 11.10
CA VAL A 57 0.86 -8.62 10.43
C VAL A 57 2.24 -8.79 11.04
N LYS A 58 3.24 -9.02 10.20
CA LYS A 58 4.66 -8.93 10.54
C LYS A 58 5.22 -7.71 9.81
N LEU A 59 5.96 -6.86 10.50
CA LEU A 59 6.47 -5.61 9.94
C LEU A 59 7.99 -5.54 10.11
N VAL A 60 8.70 -5.36 8.99
CA VAL A 60 10.15 -5.18 8.93
C VAL A 60 10.41 -3.74 8.53
N VAL A 61 10.88 -2.95 9.50
CA VAL A 61 11.13 -1.51 9.34
C VAL A 61 11.99 -0.98 10.49
N ASP A 62 12.80 0.04 10.23
CA ASP A 62 13.44 0.85 11.28
C ASP A 62 12.44 1.74 12.01
N GLU A 63 12.63 1.92 13.32
CA GLU A 63 11.72 2.72 14.16
C GLU A 63 11.55 4.16 13.63
N ALA A 64 12.63 4.78 13.17
CA ALA A 64 12.59 6.13 12.60
C ALA A 64 11.76 6.20 11.32
N VAL A 65 11.88 5.20 10.44
CA VAL A 65 11.09 5.11 9.19
C VAL A 65 9.63 4.88 9.50
N PHE A 66 9.33 3.98 10.45
CA PHE A 66 7.96 3.75 10.90
C PHE A 66 7.32 5.02 11.44
N ALA A 67 8.01 5.71 12.37
CA ALA A 67 7.53 6.94 12.96
C ALA A 67 7.33 8.05 11.91
N GLY A 68 8.22 8.15 10.92
CA GLY A 68 8.08 9.07 9.79
C GLY A 68 6.88 8.73 8.90
N THR A 69 6.73 7.46 8.53
CA THR A 69 5.65 6.95 7.68
C THR A 69 4.28 7.22 8.29
N VAL A 70 4.10 6.96 9.59
CA VAL A 70 2.81 7.19 10.30
C VAL A 70 2.46 8.68 10.38
N ARG A 71 3.45 9.58 10.42
CA ARG A 71 3.24 11.03 10.43
C ARG A 71 2.93 11.60 9.04
N GLN A 72 3.50 11.01 8.00
CA GLN A 72 3.31 11.47 6.61
C GLN A 72 1.92 11.12 6.10
N LYS A 73 1.12 12.14 5.74
CA LYS A 73 -0.17 11.98 5.06
C LYS A 73 -0.01 12.19 3.56
N VAL A 74 -0.80 11.49 2.76
CA VAL A 74 -0.91 11.76 1.32
C VAL A 74 -1.38 13.21 1.11
N LYS A 75 -0.61 13.99 0.34
CA LYS A 75 -1.05 15.28 -0.17
C LYS A 75 -1.86 15.05 -1.44
N ARG A 76 -3.14 15.42 -1.42
CA ARG A 76 -4.02 15.37 -2.59
C ARG A 76 -4.10 16.76 -3.21
N VAL A 77 -3.63 16.90 -4.44
CA VAL A 77 -3.79 18.11 -5.23
C VAL A 77 -5.08 17.96 -6.05
N THR A 78 -6.11 18.71 -5.70
CA THR A 78 -7.43 18.66 -6.34
C THR A 78 -8.18 19.98 -6.14
N GLY A 79 -8.96 20.41 -7.12
CA GLY A 79 -9.83 21.60 -7.04
C GLY A 79 -11.22 21.33 -6.45
N LEU A 80 -11.50 20.11 -6.00
CA LEU A 80 -12.82 19.76 -5.43
C LEU A 80 -13.16 20.59 -4.20
N VAL A 81 -12.18 20.85 -3.33
CA VAL A 81 -12.40 21.64 -2.10
C VAL A 81 -12.82 23.06 -2.46
N ASP A 82 -12.09 23.72 -3.35
CA ASP A 82 -12.38 25.08 -3.79
C ASP A 82 -13.77 25.17 -4.44
N LYS A 83 -14.13 24.16 -5.26
CA LYS A 83 -15.45 24.09 -5.90
C LYS A 83 -16.57 24.02 -4.85
N PHE A 84 -16.48 23.11 -3.88
CA PHE A 84 -17.50 22.99 -2.83
C PHE A 84 -17.57 24.21 -1.91
N GLN A 85 -16.48 24.98 -1.75
CA GLN A 85 -16.47 26.21 -0.96
C GLN A 85 -17.06 27.41 -1.71
N SER A 86 -16.98 27.44 -3.05
CA SER A 86 -17.57 28.51 -3.87
C SER A 86 -19.08 28.38 -4.10
N GLU A 87 -19.64 27.18 -3.87
CA GLU A 87 -21.07 26.88 -4.00
C GLU A 87 -21.86 27.05 -2.68
N CYS A 88 -21.19 27.43 -1.57
CA CYS A 88 -21.80 27.84 -0.30
C CYS A 88 -21.76 29.37 -0.13
#